data_AF-A0A378VTU2-F1
#
_entry.id   AF-A0A378VTU2-F1
#
_cell.length_a   1.000
_cell.length_b   1.000
_cell.length_c   1.000
_cell.angle_alpha   90.00
_cell.angle_beta   90.00
_cell.angle_gamma   90.00
#
_symmetry.space_group_name_H-M   'P 1'
#
loop_
_entity.id
_entity.type
_entity.pdbx_description
1 polymer ?
#
loop_
_entity_poly.entity_id
_entity_poly.type
_entity_poly.pdbx_seq_one_letter_code
_entity_poly.pdbx_strand_id
1 'polypeptide(L)'
;MAEQAASAHGAGKPVLVRVRNVRHVEAALNAGADILYLGGGLMSDLAVLNEAGSLNIPLVLCKDKHHSAEDWLNAAEYVVSRGNRHLILGESGVLGHTKGHPYRLDVESIVKVRQISHLPVIANITGLWSRDMPQEILYGLAKAAGACGIVGTCFEKAGG
;
A
#
# COMPACT_ATOMS: atom_id res chain seq x y z
N MET A 1 -15.48 -1.05 -13.06
CA MET A 1 -14.14 -0.41 -12.94
C MET A 1 -13.94 0.64 -14.02
N ALA A 2 -14.08 0.32 -15.31
CA ALA A 2 -13.84 1.27 -16.40
C ALA A 2 -14.65 2.58 -16.33
N GLU A 3 -15.95 2.52 -16.04
CA GLU A 3 -16.79 3.72 -15.91
C GLU A 3 -16.36 4.63 -14.75
N GLN A 4 -16.00 4.04 -13.61
CA GLN A 4 -15.49 4.78 -12.44
C GLN A 4 -14.14 5.41 -12.73
N ALA A 5 -13.27 4.71 -13.46
CA ALA A 5 -11.98 5.24 -13.88
C ALA A 5 -12.14 6.42 -14.84
N ALA A 6 -13.00 6.28 -15.86
CA ALA A 6 -13.30 7.35 -16.81
C ALA A 6 -13.87 8.60 -16.09
N SER A 7 -14.76 8.41 -15.12
CA SER A 7 -15.28 9.50 -14.28
C SER A 7 -14.18 10.20 -13.47
N ALA A 8 -13.28 9.44 -12.84
CA ALA A 8 -12.15 9.98 -12.09
C ALA A 8 -11.17 10.75 -12.99
N HIS A 9 -10.85 10.20 -14.17
CA HIS A 9 -10.00 10.86 -15.17
C HIS A 9 -10.64 12.15 -15.69
N GLY A 10 -11.96 12.16 -15.93
CA GLY A 10 -12.69 13.38 -16.30
C GLY A 10 -12.64 14.48 -15.23
N ALA A 11 -12.43 14.09 -13.96
CA ALA A 11 -12.19 15.00 -12.84
C ALA A 11 -10.70 15.28 -12.55
N GLY A 12 -9.78 14.81 -13.41
CA GLY A 12 -8.34 14.99 -13.27
C GLY A 12 -7.71 14.21 -12.10
N LYS A 13 -8.34 13.14 -11.63
CA LYS A 13 -7.85 12.32 -10.51
C LYS A 13 -7.26 11.00 -11.00
N PRO A 14 -6.09 10.58 -10.47
CA PRO A 14 -5.53 9.28 -10.80
C PRO A 14 -6.36 8.14 -10.18
N VAL A 15 -6.36 7.00 -10.85
CA VAL A 15 -7.12 5.80 -10.50
C VAL A 15 -6.17 4.74 -9.95
N LEU A 16 -6.33 4.44 -8.67
CA LEU A 16 -5.62 3.35 -8.01
C LEU A 16 -6.52 2.12 -7.92
N VAL A 17 -6.07 0.99 -8.45
CA VAL A 17 -6.84 -0.27 -8.45
C VAL A 17 -6.15 -1.33 -7.62
N ARG A 18 -6.88 -1.91 -6.67
CA ARG A 18 -6.40 -3.02 -5.84
C ARG A 18 -6.43 -4.34 -6.61
N VAL A 19 -5.25 -4.86 -6.93
CA VAL A 19 -5.07 -6.16 -7.56
C VAL A 19 -5.37 -7.28 -6.57
N ARG A 20 -5.91 -8.40 -7.06
CA ARG A 20 -6.33 -9.54 -6.23
C ARG A 20 -5.57 -10.84 -6.54
N ASN A 21 -5.01 -10.94 -7.74
CA ASN A 21 -4.21 -12.05 -8.26
C ASN A 21 -3.64 -11.62 -9.62
N VAL A 22 -2.80 -12.45 -10.21
CA VAL A 22 -2.10 -12.14 -11.47
C VAL A 22 -3.07 -11.84 -12.63
N ARG A 23 -4.17 -12.60 -12.76
CA ARG A 23 -5.17 -12.39 -13.82
C ARG A 23 -5.93 -11.07 -13.69
N HIS A 24 -5.97 -10.48 -12.50
CA HIS A 24 -6.61 -9.18 -12.27
C HIS A 24 -5.77 -8.01 -12.76
N VAL A 25 -4.46 -8.19 -13.00
CA VAL A 25 -3.57 -7.11 -13.45
C VAL A 25 -4.03 -6.56 -14.79
N GLU A 26 -4.18 -7.41 -15.81
CA GLU A 26 -4.63 -7.00 -17.14
C GLU A 26 -6.03 -6.34 -17.10
N ALA A 27 -6.96 -6.92 -16.35
CA ALA A 27 -8.31 -6.35 -16.20
C ALA A 27 -8.30 -4.97 -15.51
N ALA A 28 -7.36 -4.72 -14.58
CA ALA A 28 -7.19 -3.41 -13.96
C ALA A 28 -6.66 -2.38 -14.98
N LEU A 29 -5.68 -2.76 -15.80
CA LEU A 29 -5.13 -1.91 -16.85
C LEU A 29 -6.16 -1.55 -17.91
N ASN A 30 -6.90 -2.55 -18.41
CA ASN A 30 -7.97 -2.36 -19.38
C ASN A 30 -9.10 -1.47 -18.84
N ALA A 31 -9.25 -1.42 -17.51
CA ALA A 31 -10.20 -0.54 -16.86
C ALA A 31 -9.66 0.88 -16.61
N GLY A 32 -8.43 1.21 -17.02
CA GLY A 32 -7.85 2.55 -16.85
C GLY A 32 -7.17 2.79 -15.51
N ALA A 33 -6.55 1.76 -14.90
CA ALA A 33 -5.73 1.95 -13.71
C ALA A 33 -4.44 2.73 -14.03
N ASP A 34 -4.20 3.83 -13.29
CA ASP A 34 -2.94 4.57 -13.33
C ASP A 34 -1.91 4.00 -12.34
N ILE A 35 -2.40 3.43 -11.24
CA ILE A 35 -1.58 2.86 -10.17
C ILE A 35 -2.15 1.50 -9.79
N LEU A 36 -1.30 0.48 -9.75
CA LEU A 36 -1.67 -0.82 -9.19
C LEU A 36 -1.38 -0.86 -7.69
N TYR A 37 -2.29 -1.44 -6.92
CA TYR A 37 -2.13 -1.60 -5.47
C TYR A 37 -2.14 -3.08 -5.10
N LEU A 38 -0.99 -3.60 -4.68
CA LEU A 38 -0.82 -4.95 -4.18
C LEU A 38 -0.92 -4.92 -2.66
N GLY A 39 -1.98 -5.54 -2.12
CA GLY A 39 -2.09 -5.71 -0.67
C GLY A 39 -1.04 -6.71 -0.15
N GLY A 40 -0.78 -6.67 1.17
CA GLY A 40 0.28 -7.48 1.82
C GLY A 40 0.21 -8.97 1.49
N GLY A 41 -0.99 -9.55 1.40
CA GLY A 41 -1.14 -10.98 1.04
C GLY A 41 -0.65 -11.38 -0.35
N LEU A 42 -0.31 -10.42 -1.23
CA LEU A 42 0.31 -10.67 -2.54
C LEU A 42 1.83 -10.43 -2.53
N MET A 43 2.41 -9.99 -1.41
CA MET A 43 3.84 -9.66 -1.31
C MET A 43 4.74 -10.86 -1.60
N SER A 44 4.27 -12.08 -1.34
CA SER A 44 5.02 -13.32 -1.61
C SER A 44 4.55 -14.05 -2.89
N ASP A 45 3.61 -13.47 -3.66
CA ASP A 45 3.10 -14.05 -4.90
C ASP A 45 4.02 -13.66 -6.07
N LEU A 46 4.98 -14.53 -6.39
CA LEU A 46 5.96 -14.28 -7.46
C LEU A 46 5.31 -14.09 -8.83
N ALA A 47 4.15 -14.69 -9.10
CA ALA A 47 3.48 -14.51 -10.39
C ALA A 47 2.95 -13.07 -10.51
N VAL A 48 2.34 -12.55 -9.44
CA VAL A 48 1.89 -11.15 -9.38
C VAL A 48 3.07 -10.18 -9.42
N LEU A 49 4.13 -10.43 -8.64
CA LEU A 49 5.30 -9.55 -8.64
C LEU A 49 6.01 -9.54 -9.99
N ASN A 50 6.10 -10.69 -10.66
CA ASN A 50 6.69 -10.80 -11.99
C ASN A 50 5.89 -10.03 -13.03
N GLU A 51 4.57 -10.20 -13.03
CA GLU A 51 3.67 -9.49 -13.94
C GLU A 51 3.76 -7.98 -13.70
N ALA A 52 3.48 -7.53 -12.47
CA ALA A 52 3.49 -6.11 -12.10
C ALA A 52 4.87 -5.46 -12.26
N GLY A 53 5.95 -6.22 -12.04
CA GLY A 53 7.32 -5.76 -12.21
C GLY A 53 7.79 -5.67 -13.67
N SER A 54 7.11 -6.33 -14.60
CA SER A 54 7.38 -6.21 -16.04
C SER A 54 6.67 -5.01 -16.69
N LEU A 55 5.71 -4.42 -15.97
CA LEU A 55 4.98 -3.23 -16.41
C LEU A 55 5.73 -1.95 -16.05
N ASN A 56 5.65 -0.92 -16.89
CA ASN A 56 6.22 0.39 -16.61
C ASN A 56 5.16 1.37 -16.04
N ILE A 57 4.52 0.97 -14.94
CA ILE A 57 3.45 1.76 -14.28
C ILE A 57 3.68 1.83 -12.77
N PRO A 58 3.23 2.90 -12.09
CA PRO A 58 3.30 2.99 -10.64
C PRO A 58 2.65 1.80 -9.93
N LEU A 59 3.37 1.25 -8.95
CA LEU A 59 2.95 0.11 -8.14
C LEU A 59 3.07 0.48 -6.66
N VAL A 60 2.02 0.23 -5.89
CA VAL A 60 2.11 0.18 -4.43
C VAL A 60 2.25 -1.27 -4.01
N LEU A 61 3.37 -1.63 -3.40
CA LEU A 61 3.60 -2.95 -2.80
C LEU A 61 3.44 -2.85 -1.29
N CYS A 62 2.38 -3.45 -0.75
CA CYS A 62 2.14 -3.38 0.69
C CYS A 62 2.89 -4.47 1.45
N LYS A 63 3.32 -4.16 2.68
CA LYS A 63 3.90 -5.14 3.60
C LYS A 63 2.84 -6.13 4.06
N ASP A 64 3.18 -7.41 4.07
CA ASP A 64 2.36 -8.43 4.70
C ASP A 64 2.47 -8.39 6.24
N LYS A 65 1.34 -8.64 6.91
CA LYS A 65 1.23 -8.58 8.38
C LYS A 65 2.08 -9.60 9.13
N HIS A 66 2.57 -10.64 8.45
CA HIS A 66 3.43 -11.70 9.01
C HIS A 66 4.92 -11.49 8.71
N HIS A 67 5.26 -10.44 7.96
CA HIS A 67 6.60 -10.29 7.40
C HIS A 67 7.34 -9.06 7.95
N SER A 68 8.67 -9.15 7.92
CA SER A 68 9.59 -8.10 8.35
C SER A 68 9.75 -6.99 7.30
N ALA A 69 10.43 -5.92 7.69
CA ALA A 69 10.84 -4.86 6.76
C ALA A 69 11.81 -5.38 5.69
N GLU A 70 12.68 -6.31 6.04
CA GLU A 70 13.62 -6.95 5.11
C GLU A 70 12.90 -7.80 4.06
N ASP A 71 11.94 -8.63 4.48
CA ASP A 71 11.14 -9.43 3.54
C ASP A 71 10.41 -8.54 2.53
N TRP A 72 9.91 -7.40 3.02
CA TRP A 72 9.24 -6.40 2.21
C TRP A 72 10.18 -5.74 1.20
N LEU A 73 11.39 -5.35 1.63
CA LEU A 73 12.42 -4.82 0.73
C LEU A 73 12.89 -5.86 -0.29
N ASN A 74 12.98 -7.13 0.09
CA ASN A 74 13.32 -8.21 -0.85
C ASN A 74 12.25 -8.38 -1.93
N ALA A 75 10.96 -8.31 -1.57
CA ALA A 75 9.87 -8.33 -2.54
C ALA A 75 9.89 -7.08 -3.45
N ALA A 76 10.25 -5.92 -2.90
CA ALA A 76 10.42 -4.69 -3.67
C ALA A 76 11.57 -4.79 -4.67
N GLU A 77 12.72 -5.32 -4.26
CA GLU A 77 13.87 -5.56 -5.11
C GLU A 77 13.53 -6.53 -6.24
N TYR A 78 12.73 -7.57 -5.96
CA TYR A 78 12.25 -8.48 -6.99
C TYR A 78 11.46 -7.72 -8.07
N VAL A 79 10.49 -6.89 -7.71
CA VAL A 79 9.74 -6.06 -8.68
C VAL A 79 10.67 -5.16 -9.49
N VAL A 80 11.61 -4.46 -8.82
CA VAL A 80 12.57 -3.56 -9.48
C VAL A 80 13.47 -4.32 -10.45
N SER A 81 13.91 -5.53 -10.09
CA SER A 81 14.74 -6.39 -10.95
C SER A 81 14.04 -6.84 -12.23
N ARG A 82 12.70 -6.81 -12.27
CA ARG A 82 11.90 -7.11 -13.47
C ARG A 82 11.76 -5.92 -14.42
N GLY A 83 12.12 -4.72 -13.98
CA GLY A 83 12.16 -3.51 -14.80
C GLY A 83 11.33 -2.34 -14.25
N ASN A 84 10.36 -2.60 -13.37
CA ASN A 84 9.49 -1.55 -12.83
C ASN A 84 10.15 -0.81 -11.66
N ARG A 85 10.62 0.41 -11.92
CA ARG A 85 11.21 1.30 -10.90
C ARG A 85 10.21 2.26 -10.25
N HIS A 86 8.96 2.27 -10.71
CA HIS A 86 7.91 3.15 -10.19
C HIS A 86 7.24 2.55 -8.95
N LEU A 87 8.03 2.19 -7.95
CA LEU A 87 7.56 1.47 -6.77
C LEU A 87 7.34 2.41 -5.58
N ILE A 88 6.21 2.20 -4.90
CA ILE A 88 5.83 2.83 -3.64
C ILE A 88 5.61 1.72 -2.62
N LEU A 89 6.14 1.90 -1.42
CA LEU A 89 5.99 0.94 -0.33
C LEU A 89 4.77 1.33 0.51
N GLY A 90 3.76 0.46 0.59
CA GLY A 90 2.62 0.59 1.52
C GLY A 90 2.79 -0.15 2.86
N GLU A 91 3.02 0.53 3.98
CA GLU A 91 2.82 -0.10 5.29
C GLU A 91 1.32 -0.36 5.47
N SER A 92 0.91 -1.55 5.94
CA SER A 92 -0.52 -1.89 6.07
C SER A 92 -0.87 -2.71 7.33
N GLY A 93 -0.05 -2.58 8.35
CA GLY A 93 -0.19 -3.21 9.64
C GLY A 93 0.64 -4.47 9.83
N VAL A 94 0.94 -4.76 11.09
CA VAL A 94 1.57 -5.99 11.58
C VAL A 94 0.71 -6.62 12.67
N LEU A 95 0.84 -7.92 12.86
CA LEU A 95 0.21 -8.60 13.99
C LEU A 95 0.83 -8.18 15.32
N GLY A 96 -0.01 -7.83 16.27
CA GLY A 96 0.30 -7.57 17.67
C GLY A 96 -0.50 -8.48 18.61
N HIS A 97 -0.42 -8.17 19.90
CA HIS A 97 -0.96 -9.02 20.97
C HIS A 97 -2.32 -8.54 21.52
N THR A 98 -2.88 -7.47 20.95
CA THR A 98 -4.13 -6.88 21.43
C THR A 98 -5.32 -7.79 21.11
N LYS A 99 -6.01 -8.26 22.16
CA LYS A 99 -7.22 -9.10 22.01
C LYS A 99 -8.32 -8.32 21.27
N GLY A 100 -8.93 -8.96 20.26
CA GLY A 100 -10.03 -8.37 19.48
C GLY A 100 -9.61 -7.36 18.41
N HIS A 101 -8.37 -6.87 18.43
CA HIS A 101 -7.83 -5.99 17.39
C HIS A 101 -6.33 -6.25 17.18
N PRO A 102 -5.97 -7.37 16.52
CA PRO A 102 -4.58 -7.82 16.46
C PRO A 102 -3.72 -7.03 15.48
N TYR A 103 -4.25 -6.02 14.80
CA TYR A 103 -3.50 -5.23 13.82
C TYR A 103 -3.04 -3.92 14.45
N ARG A 104 -1.78 -3.55 14.20
CA ARG A 104 -1.22 -2.25 14.59
C ARG A 104 -0.31 -1.71 13.49
N LEU A 105 -0.18 -0.39 13.43
CA LEU A 105 0.78 0.29 12.55
C LEU A 105 2.21 -0.11 12.90
N ASP A 106 2.98 -0.57 11.92
CA ASP A 106 4.38 -0.95 12.09
C ASP A 106 5.30 0.25 11.80
N VAL A 107 5.38 1.17 12.77
CA VAL A 107 6.21 2.39 12.66
C VAL A 107 7.69 2.08 12.50
N GLU A 108 8.17 0.99 13.10
CA GLU A 108 9.56 0.56 13.02
C GLU A 108 9.92 0.16 11.59
N SER A 109 9.05 -0.59 10.91
CA SER A 109 9.25 -0.93 9.50
C SER A 109 9.32 0.31 8.60
N ILE A 110 8.48 1.32 8.83
CA ILE A 110 8.52 2.59 8.07
C ILE A 110 9.88 3.27 8.25
N VAL A 111 10.33 3.43 9.50
CA VAL A 111 11.60 4.10 9.82
C VAL A 111 12.77 3.33 9.21
N LYS A 112 12.81 2.01 9.40
CA LYS A 112 13.89 1.15 8.92
C LYS A 112 14.02 1.15 7.41
N VAL A 113 12.91 1.00 6.68
CA VAL A 113 12.91 1.06 5.22
C VAL A 113 13.44 2.39 4.72
N ARG A 114 13.05 3.52 5.33
CA ARG A 114 13.53 4.85 4.93
C ARG A 114 15.03 5.08 5.16
N GLN A 115 15.66 4.34 6.07
CA GLN A 115 17.10 4.41 6.29
C GLN A 115 17.89 3.62 5.23
N ILE A 116 17.28 2.58 4.67
CA ILE A 116 17.95 1.62 3.78
C ILE A 116 17.62 1.89 2.31
N SER A 117 16.42 2.40 2.04
CA SER A 117 15.86 2.57 0.70
C SER A 117 15.47 4.02 0.42
N HIS A 118 15.52 4.38 -0.86
CA HIS A 118 15.05 5.65 -1.39
C HIS A 118 13.57 5.62 -1.81
N LEU A 119 12.93 4.44 -1.76
CA LEU A 119 11.54 4.29 -2.19
C LEU A 119 10.59 5.08 -1.27
N PRO A 120 9.59 5.78 -1.82
CA PRO A 120 8.58 6.46 -1.03
C PRO A 120 7.75 5.45 -0.23
N VAL A 121 7.44 5.78 1.02
CA VAL A 121 6.64 4.94 1.92
C VAL A 121 5.33 5.64 2.26
N ILE A 122 4.20 5.00 1.98
CA ILE A 122 2.86 5.41 2.43
C ILE A 122 2.38 4.49 3.54
N ALA A 123 1.52 4.99 4.43
CA ALA A 123 0.89 4.16 5.47
C ALA A 123 -0.60 3.97 5.18
N ASN A 124 -1.04 2.73 5.05
CA ASN A 124 -2.44 2.36 4.99
C ASN A 124 -2.95 2.04 6.40
N ILE A 125 -3.69 3.00 6.96
CA ILE A 125 -4.27 2.90 8.31
C ILE A 125 -5.69 2.31 8.29
N THR A 126 -6.19 1.92 7.11
CA THR A 126 -7.52 1.31 6.96
C THR A 126 -7.56 -0.01 7.71
N GLY A 127 -8.47 -0.12 8.69
CA GLY A 127 -8.61 -1.32 9.52
C GLY A 127 -7.53 -1.49 10.60
N LEU A 128 -6.67 -0.48 10.82
CA LEU A 128 -5.74 -0.43 11.96
C LEU A 128 -6.28 0.37 13.16
N TRP A 129 -7.33 1.16 12.94
CA TRP A 129 -7.90 2.00 13.98
C TRP A 129 -8.81 1.17 14.90
N SER A 130 -8.78 1.53 16.19
CA SER A 130 -9.61 0.93 17.22
C SER A 130 -9.97 1.99 18.26
N ARG A 131 -10.81 1.65 19.24
CA ARG A 131 -11.13 2.56 20.36
C ARG A 131 -9.86 3.06 21.06
N ASP A 132 -8.88 2.18 21.23
CA ASP A 132 -7.65 2.48 21.96
C ASP A 132 -6.55 3.05 21.04
N MET A 133 -6.79 3.06 19.72
CA MET A 133 -5.90 3.61 18.71
C MET A 133 -6.69 4.36 17.62
N PRO A 134 -7.13 5.61 17.90
CA PRO A 134 -7.91 6.41 16.96
C PRO A 134 -7.14 6.77 15.67
N GLN A 135 -7.88 7.12 14.61
CA GLN A 135 -7.31 7.38 13.29
C GLN A 135 -6.35 8.58 13.29
N GLU A 136 -6.62 9.62 14.06
CA GLU A 136 -5.76 10.81 14.19
C GLU A 136 -4.41 10.49 14.83
N ILE A 137 -4.39 9.56 15.80
CA ILE A 137 -3.16 9.09 16.44
C ILE A 137 -2.35 8.27 15.43
N LEU A 138 -2.98 7.36 14.70
CA LEU A 138 -2.33 6.60 13.63
C LEU A 138 -1.74 7.50 12.55
N TYR A 139 -2.48 8.53 12.14
CA TYR A 139 -1.99 9.55 11.21
C TYR A 139 -0.74 10.25 11.75
N GLY A 140 -0.78 10.69 13.01
CA GLY A 140 0.37 11.33 13.68
C GLY A 140 1.59 10.42 13.75
N LEU A 141 1.40 9.15 14.12
CA LEU A 141 2.46 8.14 14.19
C LEU A 141 3.07 7.86 12.82
N ALA A 142 2.24 7.63 11.80
CA ALA A 142 2.71 7.38 10.44
C ALA A 142 3.51 8.58 9.90
N LYS A 143 3.02 9.80 10.12
CA LYS A 143 3.72 11.03 9.73
C LYS A 143 5.06 11.16 10.46
N ALA A 144 5.10 10.93 11.77
CA ALA A 144 6.32 10.99 12.58
C ALA A 144 7.35 9.92 12.17
N ALA A 145 6.89 8.73 11.79
CA ALA A 145 7.73 7.67 11.23
C ALA A 145 8.27 7.99 9.83
N GLY A 146 7.72 9.02 9.17
CA GLY A 146 8.15 9.48 7.86
C GLY A 146 7.33 8.92 6.70
N ALA A 147 6.10 8.46 6.90
CA ALA A 147 5.23 8.17 5.76
C ALA A 147 4.99 9.45 4.93
N CYS A 148 5.18 9.38 3.60
CA CYS A 148 4.96 10.50 2.68
C CYS A 148 3.50 10.66 2.26
N GLY A 149 2.66 9.68 2.57
CA GLY A 149 1.23 9.68 2.27
C GLY A 149 0.49 8.71 3.17
N ILE A 150 -0.82 8.93 3.29
CA ILE A 150 -1.71 8.10 4.11
C ILE A 150 -2.83 7.58 3.22
N VAL A 151 -3.07 6.27 3.29
CA VAL A 151 -4.26 5.63 2.74
C VAL A 151 -5.20 5.37 3.91
N GLY A 152 -6.38 5.95 3.86
CA GLY A 152 -7.40 5.77 4.89
C GLY A 152 -8.77 6.05 4.31
N THR A 153 -9.82 5.62 5.00
CA THR A 153 -11.18 6.08 4.72
C THR A 153 -11.27 7.56 5.08
N CYS A 154 -11.75 8.39 4.15
CA CYS A 154 -12.06 9.79 4.44
C CYS A 154 -13.10 9.83 5.56
N PHE A 155 -12.72 10.38 6.72
CA PHE A 155 -13.70 10.99 7.59
C PHE A 155 -14.04 12.34 6.96
N GLU A 156 -15.22 12.48 6.36
CA GLU A 156 -15.87 13.78 6.45
C GLU A 156 -15.98 14.06 7.95
N LYS A 157 -15.38 15.17 8.41
CA LYS A 157 -15.68 15.66 9.74
C LYS A 157 -17.20 15.83 9.77
N ALA A 158 -17.91 14.98 10.50
CA ALA A 158 -19.23 15.35 10.99
C ALA A 158 -19.03 16.70 11.71
N GLY A 159 -19.70 17.73 11.20
CA GLY A 159 -19.53 19.11 11.64
C GLY A 159 -19.62 19.25 13.16
N GLY A 160 -18.92 20.25 13.68
CA GLY A 160 -19.12 20.73 15.04
C GLY A 160 -20.48 21.36 15.24
#